data_AF-A0A158QLI3-F1
#
_entry.id   AF-A0A158QLI3-F1
#
_cell.length_a   1.000
_cell.length_b   1.000
_cell.length_c   1.000
_cell.angle_alpha   90.00
_cell.angle_beta   90.00
_cell.angle_gamma   90.00
#
_symmetry.space_group_name_H-M   'P 1'
#
loop_
_entity.id
_entity.type
_entity.pdbx_description
1 polymer ?
#
loop_
_entity_poly.entity_id
_entity_poly.type
_entity_poly.pdbx_seq_one_letter_code
_entity_poly.pdbx_strand_id
1 'polypeptide(L)'
;EPVTVFLKASVRFSQNDSQTISCYNIIIRSCLDIIGLKRLGRNHFNEKEKSRLRDYNMEVWPGFETAVRQYEDQLMLCIENRFKMIRTESVWDVMNYELDLVNRDIEKFQSKMEGLFIGETVFARYNNKMYRVAGIDYNMTPDSTFTLNNGSLTTLKNYFEKQYSLIIRANRQPVLVSEGKIKQPNGAPQYAYLLPELCYPTGLTDAMRKDFRHMRELSKHTRLDPEKRRQTTERLLSMIHHNEKCCALLERWGIHLDRRLVSFKSRELNPERLFGLQPEGYTGLRAEWAKSVRNNGNFRGVTLRNWVVVAPNTAEGDRLSSLFIEEVKLVGEVMRIQVNYPMLQISKDSSPVSYHEAVREAIARVSFKMPN
;
A
#
# COMPACT_ATOMS: atom_id res chain seq x y z
N GLU A 1 10.05 30.03 -44.24
CA GLU A 1 8.75 30.71 -44.36
C GLU A 1 8.25 31.09 -42.96
N PRO A 2 7.59 32.25 -42.78
CA PRO A 2 7.00 32.62 -41.50
C PRO A 2 5.78 31.73 -41.18
N VAL A 3 5.78 31.12 -40.00
CA VAL A 3 4.62 30.35 -39.50
C VAL A 3 3.60 31.33 -38.90
N THR A 4 2.40 31.39 -39.47
CA THR A 4 1.29 32.18 -38.91
C THR A 4 0.41 31.30 -38.03
N VAL A 5 0.21 31.68 -36.78
CA VAL A 5 -0.63 30.96 -35.80
C VAL A 5 -1.90 31.74 -35.54
N PHE A 6 -3.06 31.16 -35.85
CA PHE A 6 -4.38 31.75 -35.59
C PHE A 6 -4.95 31.20 -34.28
N LEU A 7 -5.15 32.08 -33.29
CA LEU A 7 -5.77 31.74 -32.02
C LEU A 7 -7.25 32.15 -32.04
N LYS A 8 -8.15 31.17 -32.00
CA LYS A 8 -9.61 31.39 -31.92
C LYS A 8 -10.12 31.00 -30.54
N ALA A 9 -10.89 31.89 -29.91
CA ALA A 9 -11.58 31.57 -28.67
C ALA A 9 -12.60 30.44 -28.93
N SER A 10 -12.57 29.40 -28.10
CA SER A 10 -13.47 28.25 -28.19
C SER A 10 -14.54 28.32 -27.10
N VAL A 11 -14.25 27.78 -25.91
CA VAL A 11 -15.18 27.71 -24.78
C VAL A 11 -14.54 28.36 -23.56
N ARG A 12 -15.35 29.05 -22.75
CA ARG A 12 -14.96 29.52 -21.41
C ARG A 12 -15.48 28.52 -20.38
N PHE A 13 -14.56 27.84 -19.71
CA PHE A 13 -14.90 26.88 -18.65
C PHE A 13 -15.22 27.60 -17.34
N SER A 14 -16.16 27.04 -16.57
CA SER A 14 -16.38 27.45 -15.18
C SER A 14 -15.24 26.95 -14.27
N GLN A 15 -15.18 27.47 -13.05
CA GLN A 15 -14.15 27.10 -12.07
C GLN A 15 -14.25 25.63 -11.61
N ASN A 16 -15.47 25.09 -11.56
CA ASN A 16 -15.75 23.72 -11.17
C ASN A 16 -15.72 22.72 -12.34
N ASP A 17 -15.43 23.18 -13.57
CA ASP A 17 -15.30 22.30 -14.72
C ASP A 17 -14.12 21.34 -14.57
N SER A 18 -14.30 20.09 -14.99
CA SER A 18 -13.28 19.03 -14.89
C SER A 18 -11.94 19.40 -15.55
N GLN A 19 -11.97 20.17 -16.65
CA GLN A 19 -10.78 20.63 -17.35
C GLN A 19 -10.07 21.73 -16.56
N THR A 20 -10.83 22.68 -16.01
CA THR A 20 -10.29 23.73 -15.13
C THR A 20 -9.64 23.14 -13.88
N ILE A 21 -10.30 22.18 -13.22
CA ILE A 21 -9.74 21.44 -12.08
C ILE A 21 -8.45 20.70 -12.49
N SER A 22 -8.40 20.13 -13.69
CA SER A 22 -7.20 19.47 -14.20
C SER A 22 -6.04 20.47 -14.40
N CYS A 23 -6.33 21.68 -14.88
CA CYS A 23 -5.36 22.77 -14.97
C CYS A 23 -4.80 23.16 -13.59
N TYR A 24 -5.65 23.34 -12.58
CA TYR A 24 -5.18 23.63 -11.21
C TYR A 24 -4.28 22.53 -10.67
N ASN A 25 -4.65 21.26 -10.88
CA ASN A 25 -3.81 20.14 -10.49
C ASN A 25 -2.48 20.08 -11.26
N ILE A 26 -2.40 20.54 -12.51
CA ILE A 26 -1.12 20.67 -13.24
C ILE A 26 -0.25 21.73 -12.57
N ILE A 27 -0.81 22.91 -12.27
CA ILE A 27 -0.08 24.04 -11.69
C ILE A 27 0.49 23.69 -10.31
N ILE A 28 -0.33 23.07 -9.44
CA ILE A 28 0.13 22.62 -8.13
C ILE A 28 1.25 21.59 -8.27
N ARG A 29 1.14 20.62 -9.18
CA ARG A 29 2.22 19.65 -9.43
C ARG A 29 3.50 20.30 -9.92
N SER A 30 3.41 21.31 -10.79
CA SER A 30 4.57 22.11 -11.20
C SER A 30 5.23 22.82 -10.02
N CYS A 31 4.45 23.34 -9.05
CA CYS A 31 5.01 23.91 -7.83
C CYS A 31 5.79 22.85 -7.02
N LEU A 32 5.25 21.64 -6.89
CA LEU A 32 5.92 20.53 -6.19
C LEU A 32 7.23 20.11 -6.88
N ASP A 33 7.24 20.10 -8.22
CA ASP A 33 8.45 19.84 -9.02
C ASP A 33 9.50 20.97 -8.81
N ILE A 34 9.06 22.24 -8.78
CA ILE A 34 9.92 23.42 -8.58
C ILE A 34 10.61 23.42 -7.21
N ILE A 35 9.90 23.05 -6.14
CA ILE A 35 10.50 22.94 -4.79
C ILE A 35 11.38 21.67 -4.64
N GLY A 36 11.53 20.88 -5.70
CA GLY A 36 12.47 19.78 -5.79
C GLY A 36 11.95 18.43 -5.34
N LEU A 37 10.63 18.27 -5.15
CA LEU A 37 10.04 16.95 -4.90
C LEU A 37 10.08 16.10 -6.18
N LYS A 38 10.27 14.79 -6.03
CA LYS A 38 10.30 13.84 -7.13
C LYS A 38 8.91 13.29 -7.38
N ARG A 39 8.39 13.46 -8.59
CA ARG A 39 7.11 12.87 -8.98
C ARG A 39 7.25 11.37 -9.23
N LEU A 40 6.64 10.55 -8.37
CA LEU A 40 6.46 9.12 -8.60
C LEU A 40 4.98 8.82 -8.80
N GLY A 41 4.59 8.59 -10.06
CA GLY A 41 3.19 8.35 -10.42
C GLY A 41 2.37 9.63 -10.27
N ARG A 42 1.38 9.62 -9.38
CA ARG A 42 0.52 10.79 -9.09
C ARG A 42 1.01 11.63 -7.90
N ASN A 43 1.98 11.11 -7.14
CA ASN A 43 2.41 11.70 -5.87
C ASN A 43 3.84 12.26 -5.98
N HIS A 44 4.21 13.13 -5.05
CA HIS A 44 5.52 13.80 -5.03
C HIS A 44 6.24 13.48 -3.74
N PHE A 45 7.50 13.06 -3.83
CA PHE A 45 8.25 12.55 -2.69
C PHE A 45 9.57 13.29 -2.51
N ASN A 46 9.94 13.53 -1.26
CA ASN A 46 11.18 14.18 -0.90
C ASN A 46 12.29 13.14 -0.73
N GLU A 47 13.09 12.96 -1.78
CA GLU A 47 14.25 12.06 -1.73
C GLU A 47 15.27 12.48 -0.66
N LYS A 48 15.41 13.79 -0.39
CA LYS A 48 16.42 14.32 0.54
C LYS A 48 16.10 13.98 2.00
N GLU A 49 14.83 13.75 2.32
CA GLU A 49 14.35 13.38 3.66
C GLU A 49 14.06 11.87 3.79
N LYS A 50 14.59 11.05 2.88
CA LYS A 50 14.38 9.59 2.94
C LYS A 50 15.02 8.99 4.19
N SER A 51 14.27 8.11 4.86
CA SER A 51 14.77 7.29 5.96
C SER A 51 15.27 5.94 5.42
N ARG A 52 16.41 5.45 5.91
CA ARG A 52 16.96 4.13 5.55
C ARG A 52 16.68 3.12 6.65
N LEU A 53 16.05 2.01 6.28
CA LEU A 53 15.84 0.83 7.11
C LEU A 53 16.87 -0.22 6.71
N ARG A 54 18.06 -0.14 7.30
CA ARG A 54 19.23 -0.96 6.90
C ARG A 54 18.97 -2.45 7.05
N ASP A 55 18.38 -2.86 8.16
CA ASP A 55 18.08 -4.26 8.47
C ASP A 55 17.07 -4.90 7.49
N TYR A 56 16.46 -4.08 6.63
CA TYR A 56 15.39 -4.47 5.72
C TYR A 56 15.65 -4.09 4.26
N ASN A 57 16.87 -3.63 3.93
CA ASN A 57 17.26 -3.21 2.58
C ASN A 57 16.21 -2.28 1.91
N MET A 58 15.75 -1.27 2.66
CA MET A 58 14.64 -0.42 2.22
C MET A 58 14.87 1.06 2.58
N GLU A 59 14.39 1.93 1.69
CA GLU A 59 14.27 3.37 1.88
C GLU A 59 12.78 3.75 1.96
N VAL A 60 12.45 4.62 2.91
CA VAL A 60 11.12 5.22 3.08
C VAL A 60 11.21 6.68 2.69
N TRP A 61 10.56 7.02 1.58
CA TRP A 61 10.53 8.38 1.05
C TRP A 61 9.24 9.07 1.50
N PRO A 62 9.31 10.13 2.33
CA PRO A 62 8.14 10.92 2.67
C PRO A 62 7.69 11.75 1.48
N GLY A 63 6.42 12.08 1.41
CA GLY A 63 5.85 12.80 0.27
C GLY A 63 4.39 13.15 0.46
N PHE A 64 3.79 13.61 -0.63
CA PHE A 64 2.46 14.19 -0.64
C PHE A 64 1.67 13.70 -1.85
N GLU A 65 0.40 13.38 -1.59
CA GLU A 65 -0.65 13.37 -2.59
C GLU A 65 -1.38 14.71 -2.51
N THR A 66 -1.59 15.35 -3.67
CA THR A 66 -2.29 16.62 -3.75
C THR A 66 -3.44 16.53 -4.74
N ALA A 67 -4.57 17.16 -4.40
CA ALA A 67 -5.73 17.22 -5.28
C ALA A 67 -6.49 18.53 -5.04
N VAL A 68 -6.68 19.31 -6.09
CA VAL A 68 -7.60 20.44 -6.09
C VAL A 68 -9.02 19.92 -6.35
N ARG A 69 -9.97 20.30 -5.49
CA ARG A 69 -11.39 19.93 -5.60
C ARG A 69 -12.28 21.09 -5.20
N GLN A 70 -13.48 21.12 -5.75
CA GLN A 70 -14.56 21.99 -5.29
C GLN A 70 -15.20 21.36 -4.04
N TYR A 71 -15.31 22.14 -2.96
CA TYR A 71 -16.09 21.82 -1.77
C TYR A 71 -17.04 22.99 -1.52
N GLU A 72 -18.35 22.70 -1.57
CA GLU A 72 -19.40 23.71 -1.47
C GLU A 72 -19.12 24.86 -2.46
N ASP A 73 -18.87 26.06 -1.96
CA ASP A 73 -18.61 27.28 -2.71
C ASP A 73 -17.12 27.59 -2.92
N GLN A 74 -16.19 26.75 -2.42
CA GLN A 74 -14.75 27.01 -2.47
C GLN A 74 -13.94 25.92 -3.19
N LEU A 75 -12.86 26.34 -3.86
CA LEU A 75 -11.82 25.44 -4.34
C LEU A 75 -10.81 25.19 -3.23
N MET A 76 -10.61 23.93 -2.87
CA MET A 76 -9.67 23.53 -1.82
C MET A 76 -8.56 22.64 -2.39
N LEU A 77 -7.34 22.91 -1.92
CA LEU A 77 -6.20 22.02 -2.12
C LEU A 77 -6.17 20.99 -1.00
N CYS A 78 -6.51 19.74 -1.33
CA CYS A 78 -6.35 18.61 -0.43
C CYS A 78 -4.89 18.14 -0.47
N ILE A 79 -4.26 18.00 0.70
CA ILE A 79 -2.89 17.51 0.84
C ILE A 79 -2.93 16.34 1.82
N GLU A 80 -2.44 15.18 1.38
CA GLU A 80 -2.32 13.98 2.21
C GLU A 80 -0.87 13.51 2.24
N ASN A 81 -0.37 13.19 3.44
CA ASN A 81 0.97 12.65 3.64
C ASN A 81 1.03 11.23 3.07
N ARG A 82 2.04 10.95 2.23
CA ARG A 82 2.27 9.66 1.60
C ARG A 82 3.71 9.21 1.83
N PHE A 83 3.91 7.90 1.84
CA PHE A 83 5.22 7.30 1.99
C PHE A 83 5.42 6.30 0.86
N LYS A 84 6.59 6.35 0.21
CA LYS A 84 6.98 5.39 -0.80
C LYS A 84 8.09 4.51 -0.25
N MET A 85 7.84 3.20 -0.26
CA MET A 85 8.84 2.18 0.06
C MET A 85 9.58 1.79 -1.21
N ILE A 86 10.90 1.93 -1.20
CA ILE A 86 11.79 1.60 -2.32
C ILE A 86 12.88 0.69 -1.77
N ARG A 87 13.08 -0.48 -2.39
CA ARG A 87 14.17 -1.38 -1.99
C ARG A 87 15.52 -0.77 -2.36
N THR A 88 16.54 -1.05 -1.56
CA THR A 88 17.92 -0.61 -1.83
C THR A 88 18.65 -1.56 -2.76
N GLU A 89 18.21 -2.80 -2.84
CA GLU A 89 18.70 -3.81 -3.78
C GLU A 89 18.06 -3.59 -5.16
N SER A 90 18.87 -3.71 -6.21
CA SER A 90 18.38 -3.67 -7.58
C SER A 90 17.62 -4.95 -7.91
N VAL A 91 16.84 -4.93 -8.99
CA VAL A 91 16.19 -6.14 -9.53
C VAL A 91 17.26 -7.17 -9.90
N TRP A 92 18.42 -6.72 -10.41
CA TRP A 92 19.54 -7.61 -10.70
C TRP A 92 20.11 -8.31 -9.46
N ASP A 93 20.24 -7.61 -8.35
CA ASP A 93 20.71 -8.21 -7.09
C ASP A 93 19.75 -9.31 -6.61
N VAL A 94 18.44 -9.05 -6.70
CA VAL A 94 17.41 -10.04 -6.37
C VAL A 94 17.46 -11.24 -7.32
N MET A 95 17.66 -11.00 -8.63
CA MET A 95 17.84 -12.06 -9.61
C MET A 95 19.03 -12.96 -9.26
N ASN A 96 20.20 -12.39 -8.94
CA ASN A 96 21.36 -13.20 -8.58
C ASN A 96 21.13 -14.02 -7.31
N TYR A 97 20.54 -13.42 -6.28
CA TYR A 97 20.21 -14.11 -5.04
C TYR A 97 19.29 -15.32 -5.26
N GLU A 98 18.24 -15.15 -6.07
CA GLU A 98 17.28 -16.22 -6.35
C GLU A 98 17.88 -17.29 -7.27
N LEU A 99 18.79 -16.93 -8.20
CA LEU A 99 19.51 -17.88 -9.04
C LEU A 99 20.39 -18.82 -8.19
N ASP A 100 21.07 -18.29 -7.19
CA ASP A 100 21.87 -19.09 -6.27
C ASP A 100 20.99 -19.98 -5.38
N LEU A 101 19.82 -19.50 -4.92
CA LEU A 101 18.87 -20.29 -4.13
C LEU A 101 18.30 -21.51 -4.87
N VAL A 102 18.10 -21.40 -6.19
CA VAL A 102 17.63 -22.53 -7.01
C VAL A 102 18.77 -23.38 -7.58
N ASN A 103 19.99 -23.24 -7.03
CA ASN A 103 21.20 -23.96 -7.48
C ASN A 103 21.46 -23.81 -8.99
N ARG A 104 21.21 -22.62 -9.55
CA ARG A 104 21.42 -22.31 -10.98
C ARG A 104 20.54 -23.10 -11.96
N ASP A 105 19.44 -23.68 -11.48
CA ASP A 105 18.40 -24.26 -12.32
C ASP A 105 17.65 -23.14 -13.06
N ILE A 106 17.86 -23.07 -14.38
CA ILE A 106 17.36 -21.97 -15.22
C ILE A 106 15.83 -21.99 -15.34
N GLU A 107 15.21 -23.16 -15.43
CA GLU A 107 13.74 -23.26 -15.57
C GLU A 107 13.05 -22.80 -14.28
N LYS A 108 13.54 -23.28 -13.12
CA LYS A 108 13.03 -22.82 -11.82
C LYS A 108 13.30 -21.34 -11.60
N PHE A 109 14.48 -20.86 -11.98
CA PHE A 109 14.83 -19.45 -11.90
C PHE A 109 13.86 -18.58 -12.71
N GLN A 110 13.63 -18.91 -13.98
CA GLN A 110 12.72 -18.14 -14.85
C GLN A 110 11.30 -18.14 -14.28
N SER A 111 10.77 -19.30 -13.88
CA SER A 111 9.45 -19.39 -13.24
C SER A 111 9.34 -18.52 -11.98
N LYS A 112 10.39 -18.50 -11.15
CA LYS A 112 10.47 -17.65 -9.95
C LYS A 112 10.50 -16.16 -10.29
N MET A 113 11.28 -15.77 -11.29
CA MET A 113 11.41 -14.36 -11.72
C MET A 113 10.11 -13.82 -12.30
N GLU A 114 9.42 -14.63 -13.10
CA GLU A 114 8.10 -14.30 -13.63
C GLU A 114 7.10 -14.07 -12.51
N GLY A 115 7.03 -14.98 -11.53
CA GLY A 115 6.14 -14.85 -10.38
C GLY A 115 6.49 -13.69 -9.44
N LEU A 116 7.75 -13.25 -9.39
CA LEU A 116 8.19 -12.15 -8.54
C LEU A 116 8.04 -10.78 -9.20
N PHE A 117 8.18 -10.67 -10.52
CA PHE A 117 8.30 -9.37 -11.19
C PHE A 117 7.19 -9.09 -12.20
N ILE A 118 6.60 -10.07 -12.88
CA ILE A 118 5.55 -9.78 -13.86
C ILE A 118 4.31 -9.24 -13.14
N GLY A 119 3.81 -8.10 -13.63
CA GLY A 119 2.71 -7.36 -13.02
C GLY A 119 3.13 -6.39 -11.92
N GLU A 120 4.33 -6.54 -11.36
CA GLU A 120 4.88 -5.67 -10.32
C GLU A 120 5.42 -4.36 -10.88
N THR A 121 5.57 -3.37 -9.98
CA THR A 121 6.10 -2.05 -10.33
C THR A 121 7.53 -1.87 -9.84
N VAL A 122 8.44 -1.62 -10.79
CA VAL A 122 9.84 -1.27 -10.53
C VAL A 122 10.07 0.23 -10.67
N PHE A 123 11.02 0.75 -9.90
CA PHE A 123 11.44 2.14 -9.91
C PHE A 123 12.79 2.30 -10.58
N ALA A 124 12.85 3.15 -11.60
CA ALA A 124 14.06 3.57 -12.24
C ALA A 124 14.58 4.87 -11.59
N ARG A 125 15.60 4.76 -10.73
CA ARG A 125 16.16 5.92 -10.00
C ARG A 125 16.66 7.01 -10.95
N TYR A 126 17.24 6.64 -12.09
CA TYR A 126 17.87 7.56 -13.04
C TYR A 126 16.93 8.57 -13.69
N ASN A 127 15.62 8.28 -13.76
CA ASN A 127 14.63 9.20 -14.33
C ASN A 127 13.40 9.41 -13.44
N ASN A 128 13.42 8.87 -12.23
CA ASN A 128 12.32 8.87 -11.26
C ASN A 128 10.99 8.28 -11.80
N LYS A 129 11.05 7.40 -12.79
CA LYS A 129 9.84 6.76 -13.34
C LYS A 129 9.60 5.40 -12.73
N MET A 130 8.31 5.07 -12.65
CA MET A 130 7.84 3.74 -12.28
C MET A 130 7.36 3.03 -13.53
N TYR A 131 7.73 1.76 -13.65
CA TYR A 131 7.40 0.92 -14.77
C TYR A 131 6.71 -0.34 -14.25
N ARG A 132 5.57 -0.69 -14.84
CA ARG A 132 4.94 -1.98 -14.59
C ARG A 132 5.60 -3.00 -15.51
N VAL A 133 6.19 -4.04 -14.95
CA VAL A 133 6.84 -5.10 -15.72
C VAL A 133 5.76 -5.95 -16.36
N ALA A 134 5.78 -6.05 -17.68
CA ALA A 134 4.86 -6.88 -18.47
C ALA A 134 5.48 -8.24 -18.79
N GLY A 135 6.81 -8.30 -18.88
CA GLY A 135 7.55 -9.54 -19.13
C GLY A 135 9.04 -9.36 -18.89
N ILE A 136 9.77 -10.47 -19.01
CA ILE A 136 11.24 -10.52 -18.94
C ILE A 136 11.71 -11.18 -20.23
N ASP A 137 12.54 -10.49 -20.99
CA ASP A 137 13.17 -11.04 -22.18
C ASP A 137 14.55 -11.59 -21.81
N TYR A 138 14.66 -12.92 -21.82
CA TYR A 138 15.90 -13.65 -21.51
C TYR A 138 16.82 -13.80 -22.72
N ASN A 139 16.35 -13.49 -23.93
CA ASN A 139 17.15 -13.52 -25.16
C ASN A 139 17.83 -12.16 -25.42
N MET A 140 17.29 -11.08 -24.87
CA MET A 140 17.89 -9.76 -24.90
C MET A 140 18.92 -9.56 -23.77
N THR A 141 19.93 -8.76 -24.06
CA THR A 141 20.97 -8.34 -23.12
C THR A 141 21.24 -6.83 -23.29
N PRO A 142 22.05 -6.19 -22.43
CA PRO A 142 22.48 -4.81 -22.63
C PRO A 142 23.11 -4.51 -24.01
N ASP A 143 23.68 -5.52 -24.68
CA ASP A 143 24.27 -5.37 -26.01
C ASP A 143 23.24 -5.49 -27.16
N SER A 144 22.01 -5.89 -26.86
CA SER A 144 20.91 -5.87 -27.83
C SER A 144 20.62 -4.45 -28.33
N THR A 145 20.30 -4.34 -29.62
CA THR A 145 20.08 -3.07 -30.31
C THR A 145 18.60 -2.68 -30.36
N PHE A 146 18.34 -1.37 -30.42
CA PHE A 146 17.03 -0.80 -30.67
C PHE A 146 17.15 0.53 -31.41
N THR A 147 16.05 0.95 -32.04
CA THR A 147 15.99 2.19 -32.82
C THR A 147 15.49 3.34 -31.96
N LEU A 148 16.24 4.44 -31.92
CA LEU A 148 15.85 5.68 -31.27
C LEU A 148 14.79 6.43 -32.09
N ASN A 149 14.09 7.39 -31.46
CA ASN A 149 13.07 8.20 -32.14
C ASN A 149 13.59 9.00 -33.35
N ASN A 150 14.90 9.27 -33.40
CA ASN A 150 15.55 9.95 -34.53
C ASN A 150 15.95 8.98 -35.65
N GLY A 151 15.58 7.70 -35.57
CA GLY A 151 15.90 6.66 -36.55
C GLY A 151 17.28 6.01 -36.38
N SER A 152 18.12 6.49 -35.46
CA SER A 152 19.45 5.91 -35.26
C SER A 152 19.41 4.61 -34.44
N LEU A 153 20.27 3.66 -34.78
CA LEU A 153 20.41 2.39 -34.07
C LEU A 153 21.41 2.54 -32.91
N THR A 154 21.07 2.01 -31.74
CA THR A 154 21.98 1.97 -30.59
C THR A 154 21.75 0.71 -29.76
N THR A 155 22.69 0.37 -28.87
CA THR A 155 22.50 -0.71 -27.89
C THR A 155 21.83 -0.16 -26.63
N LEU A 156 21.14 -1.01 -25.86
CA LEU A 156 20.58 -0.61 -24.56
C LEU A 156 21.67 -0.03 -23.65
N LYS A 157 22.83 -0.68 -23.60
CA LYS A 157 24.00 -0.21 -22.85
C LYS A 157 24.44 1.19 -23.25
N ASN A 158 24.69 1.41 -24.55
CA ASN A 158 25.12 2.70 -25.07
C ASN A 158 24.09 3.80 -24.81
N TYR A 159 22.80 3.48 -24.89
CA TYR A 159 21.74 4.43 -24.56
C TYR A 159 21.81 4.88 -23.11
N PHE A 160 21.90 3.95 -22.14
CA PHE A 160 21.97 4.31 -20.72
C PHE A 160 23.27 5.05 -20.35
N GLU A 161 24.39 4.65 -20.94
CA GLU A 161 25.70 5.31 -20.76
C GLU A 161 25.70 6.75 -21.30
N LYS A 162 25.14 6.98 -22.50
CA LYS A 162 25.12 8.32 -23.11
C LYS A 162 24.04 9.23 -22.55
N GLN A 163 22.81 8.72 -22.38
CA GLN A 163 21.65 9.53 -22.01
C GLN A 163 21.63 9.88 -20.52
N TYR A 164 22.10 8.97 -19.66
CA TYR A 164 22.00 9.10 -18.22
C TYR A 164 23.37 9.06 -17.51
N SER A 165 24.48 8.92 -18.25
CA SER A 165 25.83 8.85 -17.68
C SER A 165 26.00 7.72 -16.65
N LEU A 166 25.36 6.57 -16.91
CA LEU A 166 25.38 5.40 -16.04
C LEU A 166 26.37 4.35 -16.57
N ILE A 167 27.03 3.61 -15.70
CA ILE A 167 27.92 2.50 -16.11
C ILE A 167 27.17 1.18 -15.96
N ILE A 168 27.07 0.43 -17.06
CA ILE A 168 26.44 -0.90 -17.09
C ILE A 168 27.49 -1.96 -16.74
N ARG A 169 27.27 -2.70 -15.66
CA ARG A 169 28.24 -3.70 -15.15
C ARG A 169 27.81 -5.10 -15.54
N ALA A 170 26.52 -5.41 -15.46
CA ALA A 170 25.99 -6.73 -15.75
C ALA A 170 25.66 -6.91 -17.23
N ASN A 171 26.68 -7.15 -18.07
CA ASN A 171 26.51 -7.28 -19.54
C ASN A 171 25.66 -8.49 -20.00
N ARG A 172 25.36 -9.44 -19.11
CA ARG A 172 24.56 -10.64 -19.41
C ARG A 172 23.21 -10.67 -18.71
N GLN A 173 22.80 -9.57 -18.06
CA GLN A 173 21.48 -9.52 -17.44
C GLN A 173 20.37 -9.61 -18.50
N PRO A 174 19.24 -10.26 -18.21
CA PRO A 174 18.06 -10.21 -19.07
C PRO A 174 17.47 -8.80 -19.06
N VAL A 175 16.50 -8.54 -19.93
CA VAL A 175 15.86 -7.22 -20.06
C VAL A 175 14.43 -7.28 -19.54
N LEU A 176 14.06 -6.35 -18.66
CA LEU A 176 12.66 -6.18 -18.26
C LEU A 176 11.91 -5.43 -19.36
N VAL A 177 10.74 -5.93 -19.74
CA VAL A 177 9.86 -5.28 -20.72
C VAL A 177 8.70 -4.66 -19.97
N SER A 178 8.50 -3.36 -20.14
CA SER A 178 7.34 -2.64 -19.63
C SER A 178 6.48 -2.16 -20.79
N GLU A 179 5.20 -2.50 -20.75
CA GLU A 179 4.22 -2.05 -21.74
C GLU A 179 3.48 -0.81 -21.22
N GLY A 180 3.72 0.32 -21.89
CA GLY A 180 3.07 1.59 -21.60
C GLY A 180 1.64 1.66 -22.14
N LYS A 181 0.83 2.55 -21.56
CA LYS A 181 -0.53 2.79 -22.05
C LYS A 181 -0.51 3.33 -23.48
N ILE A 182 -1.44 2.83 -24.29
CA ILE A 182 -1.75 3.35 -25.62
C ILE A 182 -2.12 4.85 -25.49
N LYS A 183 -1.35 5.72 -26.16
CA LYS A 183 -1.52 7.19 -26.05
C LYS A 183 -2.57 7.77 -27.00
N GLN A 184 -2.89 7.06 -28.08
CA GLN A 184 -3.88 7.48 -29.09
C GLN A 184 -4.81 6.30 -29.39
N PRO A 185 -6.12 6.53 -29.62
CA PRO A 185 -7.00 5.49 -30.13
C PRO A 185 -6.38 4.87 -31.40
N ASN A 186 -6.11 3.56 -31.39
CA ASN A 186 -5.44 2.79 -32.44
C ASN A 186 -3.90 2.90 -32.53
N GLY A 187 -3.23 3.51 -31.55
CA GLY A 187 -1.77 3.51 -31.48
C GLY A 187 -1.20 2.19 -30.96
N ALA A 188 0.01 1.83 -31.40
CA ALA A 188 0.75 0.71 -30.82
C ALA A 188 1.13 1.03 -29.35
N PRO A 189 1.15 0.01 -28.46
CA PRO A 189 1.65 0.18 -27.11
C PRO A 189 3.11 0.63 -27.12
N GLN A 190 3.45 1.54 -26.21
CA GLN A 190 4.82 2.02 -26.09
C GLN A 190 5.60 1.08 -25.17
N TYR A 191 6.53 0.31 -25.75
CA TYR A 191 7.43 -0.53 -24.96
C TYR A 191 8.58 0.27 -24.36
N ALA A 192 8.96 -0.10 -23.14
CA ALA A 192 10.19 0.35 -22.49
C ALA A 192 11.01 -0.87 -22.08
N TYR A 193 12.26 -0.90 -22.52
CA TYR A 193 13.24 -1.91 -22.18
C TYR A 193 14.10 -1.38 -21.04
N LEU A 194 14.15 -2.13 -19.94
CA LEU A 194 14.80 -1.70 -18.71
C LEU A 194 15.84 -2.73 -18.29
N LEU A 195 17.00 -2.26 -17.85
CA LEU A 195 18.05 -3.12 -17.31
C LEU A 195 17.79 -3.38 -15.82
N PRO A 196 17.69 -4.64 -15.37
CA PRO A 196 17.53 -5.02 -13.97
C PRO A 196 18.44 -4.30 -12.98
N GLU A 197 19.71 -4.05 -13.32
CA GLU A 197 20.69 -3.41 -12.41
C GLU A 197 20.36 -1.93 -12.15
N LEU A 198 19.57 -1.30 -13.02
CA LEU A 198 19.16 0.10 -12.92
C LEU A 198 17.74 0.27 -12.33
N CYS A 199 17.07 -0.84 -12.03
CA CYS A 199 15.70 -0.88 -11.55
C CYS A 199 15.66 -1.40 -10.12
N TYR A 200 14.75 -0.86 -9.32
CA TYR A 200 14.59 -1.22 -7.91
C TYR A 200 13.15 -1.65 -7.66
N PRO A 201 12.90 -2.80 -7.01
CA PRO A 201 11.53 -3.17 -6.66
C PRO A 201 10.94 -2.14 -5.69
N THR A 202 9.63 -1.93 -5.79
CA THR A 202 8.90 -1.00 -4.91
C THR A 202 7.86 -1.71 -4.08
N GLY A 203 7.46 -1.07 -2.98
CA GLY A 203 6.47 -1.63 -2.07
C GLY A 203 7.03 -2.72 -1.16
N LEU A 204 6.11 -3.47 -0.55
CA LEU A 204 6.41 -4.55 0.38
C LEU A 204 5.93 -5.86 -0.22
N THR A 205 6.78 -6.88 -0.22
CA THR A 205 6.39 -8.25 -0.53
C THR A 205 5.48 -8.82 0.56
N ASP A 206 4.74 -9.87 0.26
CA ASP A 206 3.88 -10.51 1.27
C ASP A 206 4.68 -11.08 2.45
N ALA A 207 5.91 -11.55 2.21
CA ALA A 207 6.81 -11.97 3.27
C ALA A 207 7.17 -10.81 4.20
N MET A 208 7.49 -9.63 3.65
CA MET A 208 7.76 -8.42 4.45
C MET A 208 6.53 -7.97 5.25
N ARG A 209 5.33 -8.07 4.67
CA ARG A 209 4.08 -7.71 5.36
C ARG A 209 3.75 -8.65 6.53
N LYS A 210 4.12 -9.93 6.40
CA LYS A 210 3.93 -10.95 7.45
C LYS A 210 4.96 -10.83 8.58
N ASP A 211 6.10 -10.18 8.35
CA ASP A 211 7.09 -9.93 9.40
C ASP A 211 6.67 -8.74 10.30
N PHE A 212 6.20 -9.05 11.50
CA PHE A 212 5.79 -8.06 12.49
C PHE A 212 6.92 -7.13 12.93
N ARG A 213 8.18 -7.58 12.95
CA ARG A 213 9.32 -6.71 13.32
C ARG A 213 9.54 -5.66 12.25
N HIS A 214 9.53 -6.09 10.99
CA HIS A 214 9.61 -5.19 9.83
C HIS A 214 8.49 -4.16 9.86
N MET A 215 7.23 -4.61 9.98
CA MET A 215 6.08 -3.71 9.98
C MET A 215 6.09 -2.75 11.18
N ARG A 216 6.59 -3.18 12.34
CA ARG A 216 6.77 -2.32 13.51
C ARG A 216 7.78 -1.22 13.25
N GLU A 217 8.97 -1.53 12.72
CA GLU A 217 9.96 -0.52 12.35
C GLU A 217 9.41 0.46 11.30
N LEU A 218 8.79 -0.06 10.22
CA LEU A 218 8.19 0.76 9.18
C LEU A 218 7.11 1.72 9.72
N SER A 219 6.32 1.26 10.70
CA SER A 219 5.25 2.06 11.31
C SER A 219 5.79 3.31 12.02
N LYS A 220 7.02 3.27 12.55
CA LYS A 220 7.65 4.43 13.20
C LYS A 220 7.88 5.60 12.24
N HIS A 221 8.05 5.30 10.96
CA HIS A 221 8.30 6.30 9.91
C HIS A 221 7.02 6.72 9.17
N THR A 222 6.04 5.83 9.08
CA THR A 222 4.83 6.04 8.25
C THR A 222 3.60 6.44 9.05
N ARG A 223 3.54 6.13 10.35
CA ARG A 223 2.40 6.45 11.22
C ARG A 223 2.57 7.83 11.84
N LEU A 224 2.02 8.83 11.17
CA LEU A 224 1.97 10.19 11.69
C LEU A 224 0.71 10.40 12.53
N ASP A 225 0.89 10.94 13.74
CA ASP A 225 -0.19 11.49 14.55
C ASP A 225 -0.75 12.79 13.93
N PRO A 226 -1.96 13.25 14.34
CA PRO A 226 -2.61 14.41 13.72
C PRO A 226 -1.77 15.69 13.75
N GLU A 227 -1.01 15.94 14.82
CA GLU A 227 -0.21 17.15 14.97
C GLU A 227 1.00 17.14 14.02
N LYS A 228 1.70 16.00 13.92
CA LYS A 228 2.77 15.84 12.91
C LYS A 228 2.24 15.98 11.49
N ARG A 229 1.04 15.47 11.19
CA ARG A 229 0.41 15.64 9.87
C ARG A 229 0.19 17.12 9.56
N ARG A 230 -0.37 17.88 10.51
CA ARG A 230 -0.58 19.33 10.41
C ARG A 230 0.74 20.05 10.12
N GLN A 231 1.76 19.82 10.93
CA GLN A 231 3.08 20.45 10.78
C GLN A 231 3.75 20.13 9.44
N THR A 232 3.60 18.89 8.95
CA THR A 232 4.19 18.46 7.67
C THR A 232 3.49 19.14 6.49
N THR A 233 2.16 19.28 6.55
CA THR A 233 1.40 20.05 5.55
C THR A 233 1.74 21.53 5.58
N GLU A 234 1.85 22.15 6.76
CA GLU A 234 2.25 23.56 6.90
C GLU A 234 3.68 23.80 6.41
N ARG A 235 4.59 22.85 6.64
CA ARG A 235 5.95 22.90 6.08
C ARG A 235 5.90 22.88 4.55
N LEU A 236 5.08 22.04 3.93
CA LEU A 236 4.92 22.02 2.48
C LEU A 236 4.43 23.37 1.94
N LEU A 237 3.39 23.94 2.56
CA LEU A 237 2.86 25.25 2.19
C LEU A 237 3.95 26.33 2.32
N SER A 238 4.70 26.30 3.42
CA SER A 238 5.84 27.19 3.63
C SER A 238 6.89 27.05 2.52
N MET A 239 7.28 25.83 2.13
CA MET A 239 8.22 25.61 1.02
C MET A 239 7.72 26.20 -0.30
N ILE A 240 6.42 26.10 -0.59
CA ILE A 240 5.82 26.68 -1.79
C ILE A 240 5.86 28.21 -1.73
N HIS A 241 5.45 28.82 -0.60
CA HIS A 241 5.40 30.28 -0.45
C HIS A 241 6.77 30.97 -0.37
N HIS A 242 7.80 30.27 0.11
CA HIS A 242 9.17 30.82 0.14
C HIS A 242 9.93 30.61 -1.18
N ASN A 243 9.33 29.94 -2.16
CA ASN A 243 9.94 29.74 -3.47
C ASN A 243 9.39 30.75 -4.48
N GLU A 244 10.21 31.72 -4.88
CA GLU A 244 9.83 32.80 -5.81
C GLU A 244 9.26 32.29 -7.14
N LYS A 245 9.78 31.17 -7.67
CA LYS A 245 9.30 30.58 -8.92
C LYS A 245 7.89 29.99 -8.75
N CYS A 246 7.59 29.41 -7.60
CA CYS A 246 6.24 28.95 -7.29
C CYS A 246 5.29 30.14 -7.16
N CYS A 247 5.68 31.19 -6.43
CA CYS A 247 4.86 32.39 -6.27
C CYS A 247 4.55 33.05 -7.61
N ALA A 248 5.56 33.26 -8.45
CA ALA A 248 5.38 33.83 -9.79
C ALA A 248 4.48 32.95 -10.69
N LEU A 249 4.60 31.61 -10.60
CA LEU A 249 3.73 30.70 -11.32
C LEU A 249 2.28 30.83 -10.86
N LEU A 250 2.04 30.82 -9.54
CA LEU A 250 0.68 30.93 -8.98
C LEU A 250 0.05 32.29 -9.34
N GLU A 251 0.80 33.39 -9.20
CA GLU A 251 0.35 34.74 -9.53
C GLU A 251 -0.01 34.89 -11.01
N ARG A 252 0.82 34.35 -11.92
CA ARG A 252 0.53 34.35 -13.37
C ARG A 252 -0.78 33.66 -13.73
N TRP A 253 -1.17 32.66 -12.95
CA TRP A 253 -2.45 31.94 -13.12
C TRP A 253 -3.58 32.53 -12.26
N GLY A 254 -3.34 33.63 -11.54
CA GLY A 254 -4.32 34.26 -10.65
C GLY A 254 -4.69 33.40 -9.43
N ILE A 255 -3.83 32.46 -9.05
CA ILE A 255 -4.08 31.53 -7.94
C ILE A 255 -3.44 32.08 -6.67
N HIS A 256 -4.24 32.21 -5.62
CA HIS A 256 -3.77 32.57 -4.29
C HIS A 256 -3.97 31.37 -3.37
N LEU A 257 -2.87 30.78 -2.91
CA LEU A 257 -2.90 29.66 -1.98
C LEU A 257 -2.91 30.18 -0.54
N ASP A 258 -3.83 29.69 0.29
CA ASP A 258 -3.86 30.03 1.71
C ASP A 258 -2.66 29.39 2.43
N ARG A 259 -2.16 30.09 3.46
CA ARG A 259 -1.03 29.67 4.29
C ARG A 259 -1.46 28.77 5.45
N ARG A 260 -2.75 28.74 5.77
CA ARG A 260 -3.30 27.99 6.90
C ARG A 260 -4.24 26.89 6.42
N LEU A 261 -4.39 25.87 7.26
CA LEU A 261 -5.41 24.86 7.04
C LEU A 261 -6.80 25.46 7.23
N VAL A 262 -7.74 24.99 6.40
CA VAL A 262 -9.15 25.36 6.51
C VAL A 262 -9.67 24.97 7.89
N SER A 263 -10.30 25.93 8.56
CA SER A 263 -11.05 25.69 9.79
C SER A 263 -12.53 25.72 9.46
N PHE A 264 -13.28 24.75 9.97
CA PHE A 264 -14.72 24.67 9.76
C PHE A 264 -15.41 24.31 11.07
N LYS A 265 -16.67 24.73 11.21
CA LYS A 265 -17.50 24.38 12.35
C LYS A 265 -17.94 22.92 12.20
N SER A 266 -17.57 22.08 13.16
CA SER A 266 -18.02 20.70 13.24
C SER A 266 -19.09 20.53 14.32
N ARG A 267 -19.71 19.36 14.35
CA ARG A 267 -20.61 18.94 15.43
C ARG A 267 -20.19 17.56 15.91
N GLU A 268 -20.15 17.39 17.22
CA GLU A 268 -19.99 16.07 17.85
C GLU A 268 -21.39 15.50 18.10
N LEU A 269 -21.65 14.31 17.56
CA LEU A 269 -22.91 13.62 17.83
C LEU A 269 -22.85 12.99 19.22
N ASN A 270 -23.99 12.99 19.90
CA ASN A 270 -24.10 12.27 21.16
C ASN A 270 -23.84 10.76 20.92
N PRO A 271 -23.16 10.07 21.86
CA PRO A 271 -22.98 8.63 21.77
C PRO A 271 -24.31 7.90 21.62
N GLU A 272 -24.37 6.95 20.69
CA GLU A 272 -25.53 6.10 20.52
C GLU A 272 -25.72 5.17 21.73
N ARG A 273 -26.97 4.94 22.07
CA ARG A 273 -27.35 4.06 23.17
C ARG A 273 -27.21 2.60 22.74
N LEU A 274 -26.46 1.83 23.50
CA LEU A 274 -26.34 0.39 23.37
C LEU A 274 -27.30 -0.30 24.32
N PHE A 275 -27.85 -1.42 23.88
CA PHE A 275 -28.73 -2.24 24.72
C PHE A 275 -27.93 -3.38 25.34
N GLY A 276 -28.09 -3.54 26.65
CA GLY A 276 -27.60 -4.69 27.41
C GLY A 276 -28.77 -5.40 28.08
N LEU A 277 -28.51 -5.99 29.24
CA LEU A 277 -29.54 -6.64 30.07
C LEU A 277 -30.62 -5.66 30.54
N GLN A 278 -30.20 -4.45 30.91
CA GLN A 278 -31.09 -3.44 31.46
C GLN A 278 -31.76 -2.63 30.33
N PRO A 279 -33.09 -2.40 30.40
CA PRO A 279 -33.82 -1.63 29.39
C PRO A 279 -33.29 -0.21 29.17
N GLU A 280 -32.70 0.39 30.20
CA GLU A 280 -32.11 1.73 30.17
C GLU A 280 -30.92 1.83 29.21
N GLY A 281 -30.27 0.70 28.92
CA GLY A 281 -29.09 0.63 28.07
C GLY A 281 -27.86 1.30 28.69
N TYR A 282 -26.82 1.48 27.88
CA TYR A 282 -25.58 2.14 28.28
C TYR A 282 -24.92 2.80 27.06
N THR A 283 -23.95 3.67 27.29
CA THR A 283 -23.21 4.35 26.22
C THR A 283 -21.72 4.02 26.30
N GLY A 284 -21.06 3.97 25.15
CA GLY A 284 -19.60 3.91 25.06
C GLY A 284 -18.96 5.30 25.18
N LEU A 285 -17.68 5.33 25.55
CA LEU A 285 -16.86 6.55 25.49
C LEU A 285 -16.00 6.48 24.24
N ARG A 286 -16.04 7.51 23.38
CA ARG A 286 -15.28 7.56 22.11
C ARG A 286 -15.50 6.32 21.23
N ALA A 287 -16.76 5.88 21.14
CA ALA A 287 -17.14 4.65 20.43
C ALA A 287 -16.41 3.38 20.91
N GLU A 288 -15.99 3.35 22.19
CA GLU A 288 -15.44 2.17 22.86
C GLU A 288 -16.37 1.77 24.01
N TRP A 289 -16.71 0.49 24.11
CA TRP A 289 -17.71 0.00 25.06
C TRP A 289 -17.39 -1.39 25.64
N ALA A 290 -16.27 -2.01 25.29
CA ALA A 290 -15.93 -3.37 25.72
C ALA A 290 -15.88 -3.49 27.25
N LYS A 291 -15.34 -2.47 27.94
CA LYS A 291 -15.35 -2.43 29.42
C LYS A 291 -16.77 -2.32 29.99
N SER A 292 -17.66 -1.61 29.29
CA SER A 292 -19.05 -1.45 29.70
C SER A 292 -19.87 -2.72 29.51
N VAL A 293 -19.54 -3.57 28.52
CA VAL A 293 -20.20 -4.88 28.35
C VAL A 293 -20.11 -5.71 29.62
N ARG A 294 -18.99 -5.67 30.34
CA ARG A 294 -18.81 -6.45 31.56
C ARG A 294 -19.89 -6.17 32.63
N ASN A 295 -20.32 -4.91 32.72
CA ASN A 295 -21.30 -4.49 33.73
C ASN A 295 -22.74 -4.53 33.20
N ASN A 296 -22.92 -4.43 31.88
CA ASN A 296 -24.23 -4.32 31.25
C ASN A 296 -24.72 -5.62 30.59
N GLY A 297 -23.84 -6.60 30.39
CA GLY A 297 -24.10 -7.88 29.77
C GLY A 297 -24.65 -7.78 28.34
N ASN A 298 -25.21 -8.89 27.86
CA ASN A 298 -25.82 -8.99 26.53
C ASN A 298 -27.27 -8.54 26.51
N PHE A 299 -27.70 -7.89 25.40
CA PHE A 299 -29.12 -7.64 25.14
C PHE A 299 -29.93 -8.94 24.95
N ARG A 300 -29.33 -9.91 24.26
CA ARG A 300 -29.88 -11.25 24.06
C ARG A 300 -28.77 -12.28 24.18
N GLY A 301 -28.97 -13.26 25.04
CA GLY A 301 -28.06 -14.38 25.23
C GLY A 301 -28.66 -15.69 24.75
N VAL A 302 -27.85 -16.52 24.09
CA VAL A 302 -28.19 -17.92 23.84
C VAL A 302 -27.33 -18.77 24.77
N THR A 303 -27.97 -19.69 25.50
CA THR A 303 -27.26 -20.64 26.35
C THR A 303 -26.39 -21.58 25.51
N LEU A 304 -25.11 -21.69 25.86
CA LEU A 304 -24.20 -22.66 25.25
C LEU A 304 -24.34 -24.01 25.96
N ARG A 305 -25.34 -24.79 25.55
CA ARG A 305 -25.71 -26.06 26.22
C ARG A 305 -24.85 -27.24 25.77
N ASN A 306 -24.71 -27.40 24.46
CA ASN A 306 -24.08 -28.55 23.83
C ASN A 306 -23.03 -28.04 22.85
N TRP A 307 -21.77 -28.18 23.22
CA TRP A 307 -20.65 -27.74 22.40
C TRP A 307 -19.45 -28.65 22.64
N VAL A 308 -18.54 -28.62 21.67
CA VAL A 308 -17.40 -29.53 21.62
C VAL A 308 -16.12 -28.70 21.53
N VAL A 309 -15.11 -29.09 22.30
CA VAL A 309 -13.75 -28.60 22.14
C VAL A 309 -12.92 -29.73 21.56
N VAL A 310 -12.25 -29.49 20.43
CA VAL A 310 -11.33 -30.45 19.82
C VAL A 310 -9.91 -30.01 20.13
N ALA A 311 -9.10 -30.89 20.73
CA ALA A 311 -7.73 -30.58 21.14
C ALA A 311 -6.77 -31.72 20.76
N PRO A 312 -5.50 -31.44 20.42
CA PRO A 312 -4.54 -32.47 20.07
C PRO A 312 -4.09 -33.23 21.31
N ASN A 313 -3.81 -34.53 21.14
CA ASN A 313 -3.32 -35.42 22.22
C ASN A 313 -1.87 -35.10 22.61
N THR A 314 -1.68 -33.95 23.24
CA THR A 314 -0.39 -33.44 23.71
C THR A 314 -0.59 -32.79 25.07
N ALA A 315 0.44 -32.77 25.92
CA ALA A 315 0.37 -32.11 27.21
C ALA A 315 -0.04 -30.63 27.10
N GLU A 316 0.43 -29.94 26.04
CA GLU A 316 0.06 -28.56 25.77
C GLU A 316 -1.39 -28.44 25.28
N GLY A 317 -1.86 -29.36 24.44
CA GLY A 317 -3.25 -29.41 23.99
C GLY A 317 -4.23 -29.60 25.14
N ASP A 318 -3.93 -30.51 26.07
CA ASP A 318 -4.72 -30.75 27.28
C ASP A 318 -4.78 -29.49 28.17
N ARG A 319 -3.61 -28.90 28.47
CA ARG A 319 -3.48 -27.67 29.25
C ARG A 319 -4.24 -26.49 28.62
N LEU A 320 -4.04 -26.23 27.33
CA LEU A 320 -4.67 -25.11 26.63
C LEU A 320 -6.18 -25.31 26.49
N SER A 321 -6.64 -26.54 26.26
CA SER A 321 -8.08 -26.82 26.16
C SER A 321 -8.78 -26.58 27.50
N SER A 322 -8.17 -26.99 28.62
CA SER A 322 -8.70 -26.73 29.97
C SER A 322 -8.78 -25.23 30.27
N LEU A 323 -7.70 -24.49 30.02
CA LEU A 323 -7.67 -23.02 30.19
C LEU A 323 -8.72 -22.32 29.32
N PHE A 324 -8.86 -22.75 28.06
CA PHE A 324 -9.86 -22.19 27.16
C PHE A 324 -11.29 -22.41 27.66
N ILE A 325 -11.60 -23.61 28.18
CA ILE A 325 -12.93 -23.92 28.72
C ILE A 325 -13.24 -23.03 29.94
N GLU A 326 -12.26 -22.83 30.82
CA GLU A 326 -12.37 -21.93 31.97
C GLU A 326 -12.63 -20.48 31.53
N GLU A 327 -11.89 -19.97 30.55
CA GLU A 327 -12.08 -18.63 30.00
C GLU A 327 -13.47 -18.46 29.35
N VAL A 328 -13.94 -19.45 28.57
CA VAL A 328 -15.29 -19.40 27.98
C VAL A 328 -16.35 -19.37 29.07
N LYS A 329 -16.15 -20.10 30.18
CA LYS A 329 -17.06 -20.06 31.32
C LYS A 329 -17.08 -18.68 31.99
N LEU A 330 -15.91 -18.08 32.23
CA LEU A 330 -15.78 -16.72 32.78
C LEU A 330 -16.46 -15.67 31.89
N VAL A 331 -16.23 -15.74 30.57
CA VAL A 331 -16.92 -14.88 29.61
C VAL A 331 -18.42 -15.13 29.64
N GLY A 332 -18.84 -16.39 29.77
CA GLY A 332 -20.25 -16.77 29.96
C GLY A 332 -20.90 -16.06 31.14
N GLU A 333 -20.23 -16.06 32.30
CA GLU A 333 -20.69 -15.38 33.52
C GLU A 333 -20.81 -13.85 33.31
N VAL A 334 -19.79 -13.24 32.72
CA VAL A 334 -19.80 -11.79 32.39
C VAL A 334 -20.94 -11.43 31.45
N MET A 335 -21.16 -12.26 30.44
CA MET A 335 -22.21 -12.09 29.43
C MET A 335 -23.59 -12.56 29.93
N ARG A 336 -23.65 -13.12 31.14
CA ARG A 336 -24.80 -13.79 31.77
C ARG A 336 -25.46 -14.82 30.84
N ILE A 337 -24.65 -15.53 30.06
CA ILE A 337 -25.08 -16.70 29.31
C ILE A 337 -24.64 -17.93 30.07
N GLN A 338 -25.56 -18.87 30.26
CA GLN A 338 -25.19 -20.16 30.82
C GLN A 338 -24.30 -20.90 29.79
N VAL A 339 -23.14 -21.36 30.26
CA VAL A 339 -22.19 -22.17 29.51
C VAL A 339 -22.04 -23.49 30.26
N ASN A 340 -22.51 -24.58 29.64
CA ASN A 340 -22.29 -25.92 30.18
C ASN A 340 -20.87 -26.41 29.87
N TYR A 341 -20.40 -27.43 30.58
CA TYR A 341 -19.11 -28.05 30.26
C TYR A 341 -19.16 -28.71 28.87
N PRO A 342 -18.17 -28.48 27.98
CA PRO A 342 -18.18 -29.07 26.65
C PRO A 342 -17.84 -30.55 26.66
N MET A 343 -18.13 -31.22 25.56
CA MET A 343 -17.47 -32.49 25.25
C MET A 343 -16.06 -32.19 24.75
N LEU A 344 -15.04 -32.67 25.47
CA LEU A 344 -13.66 -32.64 24.99
C LEU A 344 -13.43 -33.84 24.06
N GLN A 345 -13.10 -33.57 22.81
CA GLN A 345 -12.71 -34.57 21.83
C GLN A 345 -11.21 -34.43 21.53
N ILE A 346 -10.47 -35.50 21.73
CA ILE A 346 -9.03 -35.51 21.49
C ILE A 346 -8.76 -35.94 20.04
N SER A 347 -7.96 -35.16 19.31
CA SER A 347 -7.40 -35.55 18.02
C SER A 347 -6.06 -36.24 18.22
N LYS A 348 -5.69 -37.14 17.30
CA LYS A 348 -4.44 -37.90 17.36
C LYS A 348 -3.20 -37.01 17.35
N ASP A 349 -3.20 -35.99 16.50
CA ASP A 349 -2.15 -34.99 16.36
C ASP A 349 -2.73 -33.65 15.87
N SER A 350 -1.85 -32.69 15.57
CA SER A 350 -2.22 -31.35 15.09
C SER A 350 -2.42 -31.24 13.58
N SER A 351 -2.45 -32.36 12.84
CA SER A 351 -2.61 -32.34 11.39
C SER A 351 -4.06 -32.04 10.99
N PRO A 352 -4.29 -31.44 9.81
CA PRO A 352 -5.64 -31.20 9.30
C PRO A 352 -6.51 -32.46 9.21
N VAL A 353 -5.90 -33.61 8.87
CA VAL A 353 -6.59 -34.90 8.76
C VAL A 353 -7.08 -35.38 10.12
N SER A 354 -6.22 -35.35 11.14
CA SER A 354 -6.59 -35.75 12.50
C SER A 354 -7.69 -34.86 13.11
N TYR A 355 -7.67 -33.56 12.86
CA TYR A 355 -8.76 -32.67 13.28
C TYR A 355 -10.07 -32.99 12.56
N HIS A 356 -10.02 -33.31 11.26
CA HIS A 356 -11.20 -33.69 10.49
C HIS A 356 -11.85 -34.97 11.04
N GLU A 357 -11.05 -36.00 11.31
CA GLU A 357 -11.52 -37.26 11.91
C GLU A 357 -12.11 -37.02 13.30
N ALA A 358 -11.43 -36.27 14.16
CA ALA A 358 -11.91 -35.94 15.50
C ALA A 358 -13.26 -35.20 15.47
N VAL A 359 -13.45 -34.25 14.54
CA VAL A 359 -14.75 -33.57 14.36
C VAL A 359 -15.85 -34.55 13.95
N ARG A 360 -15.56 -35.49 13.03
CA ARG A 360 -16.55 -36.51 12.62
C ARG A 360 -16.94 -37.41 13.78
N GLU A 361 -15.97 -37.85 14.58
CA GLU A 361 -16.22 -38.66 15.78
C GLU A 361 -17.06 -37.91 16.81
N ALA A 362 -16.75 -36.63 17.06
CA ALA A 362 -17.51 -35.79 17.97
C ALA A 362 -18.97 -35.65 17.54
N ILE A 363 -19.22 -35.39 16.26
CA ILE A 363 -20.59 -35.27 15.72
C ILE A 363 -21.34 -36.60 15.89
N ALA A 364 -20.70 -37.73 15.56
CA ALA A 364 -21.33 -39.05 15.70
C ALA A 364 -21.74 -39.36 17.16
N ARG A 365 -20.89 -39.01 18.13
CA ARG A 365 -21.18 -39.18 19.57
C ARG A 365 -22.35 -38.33 20.05
N VAL A 366 -22.49 -37.12 19.52
CA VAL A 366 -23.59 -36.21 19.86
C VAL A 366 -24.92 -36.69 19.26
N SER A 367 -24.91 -37.17 18.01
CA SER A 367 -26.11 -37.72 17.34
C SER A 367 -26.69 -38.95 18.04
N PHE A 368 -25.87 -39.74 18.75
CA PHE A 368 -26.33 -40.91 19.51
C PHE A 368 -27.01 -40.57 20.86
N LYS A 369 -26.90 -39.33 21.34
CA LYS A 369 -27.39 -38.90 22.67
C LYS A 369 -28.65 -38.01 22.64
N MET A 370 -29.16 -37.64 21.46
CA MET A 370 -30.44 -36.94 21.32
C MET A 370 -31.54 -37.98 21.08
N PRO A 371 -32.50 -38.21 22.01
CA PRO A 371 -33.72 -38.93 21.65
C PRO A 371 -34.52 -38.06 20.68
N ASN A 372 -35.16 -38.69 19.69
CA ASN A 372 -36.13 -38.03 18.79
C ASN A 372 -37.24 -37.31 19.55
#